data_AF-A0A3P8SER8-F1
#
_entry.id   AF-A0A3P8SER8-F1
#
_cell.length_a   1.000
_cell.length_b   1.000
_cell.length_c   1.000
_cell.angle_alpha   90.00
_cell.angle_beta   90.00
_cell.angle_gamma   90.00
#
_symmetry.space_group_name_H-M   'P 1'
#
loop_
_entity.id
_entity.type
_entity.pdbx_description
1 polymer ?
#
loop_
_entity_poly.entity_id
_entity_poly.type
_entity_poly.pdbx_seq_one_letter_code
_entity_poly.pdbx_strand_id
1 'polypeptide(L)'
;CCCSSLQVTEEVREHLKTPIFDNWQWEEAEMLVLLQVMYTDLDFLTAFNIELEVLQNFLFEVYCHYNNIPFHNFQHCFCVTQMMYGLIWLTDLRNKLGRIELLIMLTSALCHDLDHPGYNNVYQVINAQTDLALRYNDISPLENHHCAVAFGILAKFQTSSSSVKRSTNVLPLTGTLCLQLMKIMVKVSDISNEARPMAVAEPWLDCLLQEFFNQSDTEKLKGLPVTPFMDRDKVSKPSSQTNFIQFVLLPLFTELTKLFPCLEQHILEPVRGALEYYSNLERATKEEEVTVKP
;
A
#
# COMPACT_ATOMS: atom_id res chain seq x y z
N CYS A 1 -21.86 20.42 -6.28
CA CYS A 1 -21.53 21.49 -7.25
C CYS A 1 -20.07 21.34 -7.67
N CYS A 2 -19.84 21.35 -8.99
CA CYS A 2 -18.54 21.29 -9.69
C CYS A 2 -17.65 20.05 -9.48
N CYS A 3 -18.02 18.91 -10.07
CA CYS A 3 -17.02 18.03 -10.67
C CYS A 3 -16.60 18.68 -11.99
N SER A 4 -15.59 19.57 -11.97
CA SER A 4 -14.80 19.78 -13.17
C SER A 4 -14.23 18.41 -13.54
N SER A 5 -14.66 17.83 -14.66
CA SER A 5 -14.10 16.59 -15.17
C SER A 5 -12.62 16.84 -15.43
N LEU A 6 -11.75 16.45 -14.49
CA LEU A 6 -10.32 16.43 -14.71
C LEU A 6 -10.10 15.54 -15.94
N GLN A 7 -9.78 16.14 -17.07
CA GLN A 7 -9.44 15.37 -18.26
C GLN A 7 -8.02 14.85 -18.05
N VAL A 8 -7.93 13.63 -17.51
CA VAL A 8 -6.66 12.92 -17.37
C VAL A 8 -6.08 12.75 -18.77
N THR A 9 -4.96 13.42 -19.02
CA THR A 9 -4.29 13.38 -20.33
C THR A 9 -3.73 11.98 -20.58
N GLU A 10 -3.47 11.66 -21.85
CA GLU A 10 -2.88 10.37 -22.20
C GLU A 10 -1.47 10.20 -21.60
N GLU A 11 -0.72 11.30 -21.47
CA GLU A 11 0.58 11.30 -20.81
C GLU A 11 0.48 10.86 -19.35
N VAL A 12 -0.49 11.41 -18.60
CA VAL A 12 -0.72 11.03 -17.20
C VAL A 12 -1.15 9.57 -17.12
N ARG A 13 -2.01 9.11 -18.03
CA ARG A 13 -2.46 7.72 -18.08
C ARG A 13 -1.32 6.73 -18.33
N GLU A 14 -0.40 7.05 -19.25
CA GLU A 14 0.80 6.24 -19.48
C GLU A 14 1.73 6.28 -18.27
N HIS A 15 1.94 7.45 -17.67
CA HIS A 15 2.78 7.58 -16.49
C HIS A 15 2.21 6.82 -15.28
N LEU A 16 0.89 6.76 -15.13
CA LEU A 16 0.19 6.01 -14.10
C LEU A 16 0.46 4.50 -14.17
N LYS A 17 0.85 3.98 -15.34
CA LYS A 17 1.24 2.56 -15.53
C LYS A 17 2.67 2.27 -15.10
N THR A 18 3.40 3.26 -14.60
CA THR A 18 4.83 3.11 -14.26
C THR A 18 5.07 3.25 -12.75
N PRO A 19 6.06 2.53 -12.18
CA PRO A 19 6.47 2.66 -10.78
C PRO A 19 7.03 4.04 -10.41
N ILE A 20 7.39 4.85 -11.41
CA ILE A 20 8.02 6.16 -11.21
C ILE A 20 7.01 7.30 -11.02
N PHE A 21 5.71 7.00 -11.03
CA PHE A 21 4.65 7.99 -10.83
C PHE A 21 4.82 8.74 -9.51
N ASP A 22 4.88 10.07 -9.59
CA ASP A 22 4.98 10.96 -8.43
C ASP A 22 3.60 11.24 -7.85
N ASN A 23 3.31 10.65 -6.70
CA ASN A 23 2.03 10.81 -6.02
C ASN A 23 1.89 12.17 -5.30
N TRP A 24 2.98 12.88 -5.02
CA TRP A 24 2.95 14.14 -4.26
C TRP A 24 2.42 15.33 -5.06
N GLN A 25 2.30 15.18 -6.38
CA GLN A 25 1.82 16.23 -7.29
C GLN A 25 0.29 16.32 -7.37
N TRP A 26 -0.43 15.41 -6.72
CA TRP A 26 -1.86 15.23 -6.89
C TRP A 26 -2.59 15.49 -5.58
N GLU A 27 -3.73 16.17 -5.66
CA GLU A 27 -4.65 16.28 -4.52
C GLU A 27 -5.49 15.01 -4.38
N GLU A 28 -6.04 14.76 -3.18
CA GLU A 28 -6.86 13.57 -2.91
C GLU A 28 -8.07 13.44 -3.86
N ALA A 29 -8.67 14.56 -4.23
CA ALA A 29 -9.76 14.61 -5.19
C ALA A 29 -9.32 14.15 -6.60
N GLU A 30 -8.09 14.45 -7.00
CA GLU A 30 -7.52 14.03 -8.28
C GLU A 30 -7.12 12.55 -8.23
N MET A 31 -6.57 12.08 -7.09
CA MET A 31 -6.28 10.67 -6.86
C MET A 31 -7.52 9.79 -7.02
N LEU A 32 -8.69 10.23 -6.54
CA LEU A 32 -9.96 9.54 -6.75
C LEU A 32 -10.30 9.38 -8.24
N VAL A 33 -10.05 10.41 -9.05
CA VAL A 33 -10.23 10.34 -10.51
C VAL A 33 -9.23 9.36 -11.14
N LEU A 34 -7.97 9.38 -10.71
CA LEU A 34 -6.95 8.45 -11.19
C LEU A 34 -7.27 6.99 -10.83
N LEU A 35 -7.80 6.73 -9.64
CA LEU A 35 -8.30 5.40 -9.25
C LEU A 35 -9.45 4.94 -10.16
N GLN A 36 -10.40 5.82 -10.47
CA GLN A 36 -11.48 5.53 -11.41
C GLN A 36 -10.94 5.17 -12.81
N VAL A 37 -9.90 5.86 -13.27
CA VAL A 37 -9.21 5.55 -14.54
C VAL A 37 -8.63 4.13 -14.49
N MET A 38 -7.96 3.73 -13.42
CA MET A 38 -7.39 2.36 -13.31
C MET A 38 -8.45 1.26 -13.48
N TYR A 39 -9.63 1.43 -12.88
CA TYR A 39 -10.75 0.48 -13.01
C TYR A 39 -11.35 0.48 -14.42
N THR A 40 -11.42 1.64 -15.06
CA THR A 40 -11.93 1.79 -16.43
C THR A 40 -10.97 1.16 -17.43
N ASP A 41 -9.66 1.36 -17.26
CA ASP A 41 -8.61 0.91 -18.17
C ASP A 41 -8.42 -0.60 -18.17
N LEU A 42 -8.73 -1.23 -17.04
CA LEU A 42 -8.75 -2.70 -16.90
C LEU A 42 -10.11 -3.30 -17.32
N ASP A 43 -11.01 -2.51 -17.89
CA ASP A 43 -12.33 -2.92 -18.41
C ASP A 43 -13.23 -3.56 -17.35
N PHE A 44 -13.09 -3.18 -16.07
CA PHE A 44 -13.88 -3.77 -14.99
C PHE A 44 -15.35 -3.36 -15.04
N LEU A 45 -15.64 -2.12 -15.47
CA LEU A 45 -17.01 -1.62 -15.56
C LEU A 45 -17.84 -2.44 -16.54
N THR A 46 -17.32 -2.68 -17.75
CA THR A 46 -17.99 -3.50 -18.76
C THR A 46 -18.04 -4.97 -18.34
N ALA A 47 -16.90 -5.51 -17.88
CA ALA A 47 -16.79 -6.94 -17.57
C ALA A 47 -17.67 -7.39 -16.41
N PHE A 48 -17.87 -6.53 -15.41
CA PHE A 48 -18.66 -6.84 -14.21
C PHE A 48 -19.99 -6.07 -14.15
N ASN A 49 -20.33 -5.32 -15.20
CA ASN A 49 -21.53 -4.50 -15.27
C ASN A 49 -21.65 -3.54 -14.07
N ILE A 50 -20.55 -2.84 -13.76
CA ILE A 50 -20.47 -1.83 -12.69
C ILE A 50 -20.79 -0.48 -13.31
N GLU A 51 -21.85 0.16 -12.82
CA GLU A 51 -22.19 1.53 -13.20
C GLU A 51 -21.13 2.50 -12.67
N LEU A 52 -20.79 3.51 -13.48
CA LEU A 52 -19.74 4.48 -13.14
C LEU A 52 -20.02 5.20 -11.81
N GLU A 53 -21.28 5.55 -11.56
CA GLU A 53 -21.70 6.20 -10.31
C GLU A 53 -21.51 5.28 -9.09
N VAL A 54 -21.74 3.97 -9.24
CA VAL A 54 -21.50 2.99 -8.17
C VAL A 54 -20.00 2.91 -7.85
N LEU A 55 -19.14 2.92 -8.87
CA LEU A 55 -17.69 2.97 -8.66
C LEU A 55 -17.27 4.27 -7.96
N GLN A 56 -17.77 5.43 -8.41
CA GLN A 56 -17.45 6.73 -7.80
C GLN A 56 -17.84 6.78 -6.32
N ASN A 57 -19.05 6.31 -6.00
CA ASN A 57 -19.50 6.24 -4.61
C ASN A 57 -18.68 5.23 -3.79
N PHE A 58 -18.30 4.09 -4.37
CA PHE A 58 -17.42 3.13 -3.70
C PHE A 58 -16.04 3.73 -3.38
N LEU A 59 -15.40 4.38 -4.35
CA LEU A 59 -14.11 5.04 -4.15
C LEU A 59 -14.19 6.16 -3.10
N PHE A 60 -15.28 6.93 -3.11
CA PHE A 60 -15.51 7.98 -2.12
C PHE A 60 -15.74 7.40 -0.71
N GLU A 61 -16.52 6.33 -0.58
CA GLU A 61 -16.69 5.65 0.72
C GLU A 61 -15.37 5.09 1.23
N VAL A 62 -14.54 4.46 0.38
CA VAL A 62 -13.19 4.02 0.75
C VAL A 62 -12.36 5.18 1.27
N TYR A 63 -12.33 6.30 0.53
CA TYR A 63 -11.62 7.51 0.95
C TYR A 63 -12.06 8.00 2.34
N CYS A 64 -13.36 8.08 2.60
CA CYS A 64 -13.89 8.51 3.89
C CYS A 64 -13.53 7.59 5.07
N HIS A 65 -13.10 6.35 4.81
CA HIS A 65 -12.69 5.39 5.84
C HIS A 65 -11.16 5.28 5.98
N TYR A 66 -10.38 6.10 5.27
CA TYR A 66 -8.96 6.27 5.57
C TYR A 66 -8.77 7.39 6.58
N ASN A 67 -8.02 7.09 7.64
CA ASN A 67 -7.74 8.06 8.70
C ASN A 67 -6.64 9.04 8.26
N ASN A 68 -6.70 10.26 8.78
CA ASN A 68 -5.66 11.26 8.56
C ASN A 68 -4.50 11.04 9.56
N ILE A 69 -3.64 10.08 9.22
CA ILE A 69 -2.43 9.72 9.98
C ILE A 69 -1.18 9.85 9.10
N PRO A 70 0.03 9.93 9.69
CA PRO A 70 1.23 10.26 8.93
C PRO A 70 1.51 9.32 7.76
N PHE A 71 1.44 7.99 7.96
CA PHE A 71 1.79 7.02 6.94
C PHE A 71 0.59 6.25 6.37
N HIS A 72 -0.17 5.53 7.19
CA HIS A 72 -1.25 4.64 6.70
C HIS A 72 -2.54 5.41 6.36
N ASN A 73 -2.44 6.38 5.45
CA ASN A 73 -3.51 7.28 5.01
C ASN A 73 -3.97 6.97 3.57
N PHE A 74 -4.90 7.78 3.05
CA PHE A 74 -5.43 7.60 1.71
C PHE A 74 -4.37 7.73 0.60
N GLN A 75 -3.38 8.60 0.80
CA GLN A 75 -2.29 8.77 -0.16
C GLN A 75 -1.39 7.52 -0.22
N HIS A 76 -1.21 6.82 0.89
CA HIS A 76 -0.53 5.52 0.91
C HIS A 76 -1.34 4.46 0.16
N CYS A 77 -2.64 4.39 0.45
CA CYS A 77 -3.58 3.54 -0.29
C CYS A 77 -3.51 3.75 -1.81
N PHE A 78 -3.46 5.02 -2.24
CA PHE A 78 -3.27 5.36 -3.65
C PHE A 78 -1.93 4.84 -4.18
N CYS A 79 -0.81 5.02 -3.47
CA CYS A 79 0.50 4.51 -3.86
C CYS A 79 0.51 2.99 -4.05
N VAL A 80 -0.11 2.24 -3.14
CA VAL A 80 -0.20 0.78 -3.22
C VAL A 80 -1.05 0.35 -4.42
N THR A 81 -2.20 0.99 -4.60
CA THR A 81 -3.10 0.70 -5.73
C THR A 81 -2.46 1.07 -7.08
N GLN A 82 -1.77 2.22 -7.15
CA GLN A 82 -1.05 2.67 -8.35
C GLN A 82 0.13 1.75 -8.66
N MET A 83 0.88 1.30 -7.65
CA MET A 83 1.96 0.32 -7.87
C MET A 83 1.39 -1.00 -8.39
N MET A 84 0.30 -1.51 -7.80
CA MET A 84 -0.38 -2.72 -8.27
C MET A 84 -0.80 -2.57 -9.74
N TYR A 85 -1.41 -1.43 -10.08
CA TYR A 85 -1.77 -1.11 -11.46
C TYR A 85 -0.55 -1.13 -12.39
N GLY A 86 0.53 -0.43 -12.04
CA GLY A 86 1.75 -0.42 -12.84
C GLY A 86 2.37 -1.81 -13.02
N LEU A 87 2.41 -2.62 -11.97
CA LEU A 87 2.88 -3.99 -12.03
C LEU A 87 2.02 -4.86 -12.96
N ILE A 88 0.69 -4.72 -12.93
CA ILE A 88 -0.23 -5.44 -13.82
C ILE A 88 0.10 -5.17 -15.30
N TRP A 89 0.46 -3.92 -15.64
CA TRP A 89 0.85 -3.54 -16.99
C TRP A 89 2.26 -4.02 -17.36
N LEU A 90 3.26 -3.77 -16.52
CA LEU A 90 4.66 -4.13 -16.78
C LEU A 90 4.87 -5.64 -16.94
N THR A 91 4.13 -6.44 -16.18
CA THR A 91 4.25 -7.91 -16.20
C THR A 91 3.28 -8.57 -17.17
N ASP A 92 2.44 -7.78 -17.84
CA ASP A 92 1.35 -8.22 -18.73
C ASP A 92 0.39 -9.23 -18.06
N LEU A 93 0.08 -9.03 -16.79
CA LEU A 93 -0.83 -9.92 -16.05
C LEU A 93 -2.26 -9.88 -16.61
N ARG A 94 -2.61 -8.82 -17.34
CA ARG A 94 -3.91 -8.66 -18.01
C ARG A 94 -4.22 -9.78 -19.00
N ASN A 95 -3.19 -10.32 -19.63
CA ASN A 95 -3.30 -11.45 -20.57
C ASN A 95 -3.06 -12.82 -19.91
N LYS A 96 -2.63 -12.84 -18.64
CA LYS A 96 -2.24 -14.06 -17.91
C LYS A 96 -3.25 -14.47 -16.84
N LEU A 97 -3.98 -13.51 -16.28
CA LEU A 97 -4.97 -13.71 -15.23
C LEU A 97 -6.38 -13.40 -15.74
N GLY A 98 -7.38 -14.00 -15.10
CA GLY A 98 -8.77 -13.65 -15.34
C GLY A 98 -9.08 -12.25 -14.81
N ARG A 99 -10.12 -11.63 -15.37
CA ARG A 99 -10.58 -10.31 -14.96
C ARG A 99 -10.97 -10.26 -13.47
N ILE A 100 -11.42 -11.38 -12.91
CA ILE A 100 -11.81 -11.46 -11.50
C ILE A 100 -10.59 -11.43 -10.59
N GLU A 101 -9.51 -12.13 -10.93
CA GLU A 101 -8.26 -12.06 -10.18
C GLU A 101 -7.67 -10.65 -10.21
N LEU A 102 -7.69 -9.98 -11.36
CA LEU A 102 -7.21 -8.60 -11.49
C LEU A 102 -8.05 -7.62 -10.67
N LEU A 103 -9.38 -7.77 -10.68
CA LEU A 103 -10.28 -6.99 -9.84
C LEU A 103 -9.96 -7.21 -8.36
N ILE A 104 -9.82 -8.48 -7.93
CA ILE A 104 -9.47 -8.82 -6.55
C ILE A 104 -8.14 -8.16 -6.16
N MET A 105 -7.11 -8.24 -7.01
CA MET A 105 -5.80 -7.64 -6.73
C MET A 105 -5.88 -6.13 -6.53
N LEU A 106 -6.54 -5.42 -7.45
CA LEU A 106 -6.64 -3.97 -7.39
C LEU A 106 -7.55 -3.49 -6.25
N THR A 107 -8.69 -4.14 -6.02
CA THR A 107 -9.58 -3.81 -4.90
C THR A 107 -8.95 -4.18 -3.55
N SER A 108 -8.16 -5.26 -3.46
CA SER A 108 -7.43 -5.58 -2.24
C SER A 108 -6.38 -4.52 -1.92
N ALA A 109 -5.61 -4.07 -2.92
CA ALA A 109 -4.65 -2.98 -2.77
C ALA A 109 -5.33 -1.68 -2.29
N LEU A 110 -6.51 -1.37 -2.82
CA LEU A 110 -7.29 -0.19 -2.44
C LEU A 110 -7.85 -0.25 -1.00
N CYS A 111 -8.09 -1.45 -0.46
CA CYS A 111 -8.79 -1.63 0.81
C CYS A 111 -7.89 -2.12 1.96
N HIS A 112 -6.61 -2.37 1.71
CA HIS A 112 -5.76 -3.17 2.61
C HIS A 112 -5.56 -2.56 4.00
N ASP A 113 -5.66 -1.23 4.11
CA ASP A 113 -5.38 -0.42 5.32
C ASP A 113 -6.57 0.42 5.79
N LEU A 114 -7.79 0.04 5.40
CA LEU A 114 -9.00 0.79 5.76
C LEU A 114 -9.17 0.94 7.28
N ASP A 115 -9.38 2.17 7.75
CA ASP A 115 -9.53 2.51 9.16
C ASP A 115 -8.31 2.15 10.02
N HIS A 116 -7.09 2.27 9.45
CA HIS A 116 -5.86 2.08 10.22
C HIS A 116 -5.72 3.16 11.33
N PRO A 117 -5.46 2.76 12.60
CA PRO A 117 -5.48 3.69 13.73
C PRO A 117 -4.17 4.44 13.98
N GLY A 118 -3.11 4.11 13.23
CA GLY A 118 -1.77 4.68 13.41
C GLY A 118 -0.90 3.92 14.43
N TYR A 119 -1.35 2.74 14.86
CA TYR A 119 -0.67 1.89 15.84
C TYR A 119 -0.71 0.44 15.37
N ASN A 120 0.44 -0.22 15.31
CA ASN A 120 0.57 -1.55 14.74
C ASN A 120 -0.02 -2.66 15.64
N ASN A 121 -0.05 -3.90 15.13
CA ASN A 121 -0.57 -5.07 15.86
C ASN A 121 0.15 -5.34 17.20
N VAL A 122 1.45 -5.01 17.33
CA VAL A 122 2.17 -5.14 18.62
C VAL A 122 1.54 -4.21 19.66
N TYR A 123 1.20 -2.99 19.27
CA TYR A 123 0.47 -2.08 20.13
C TYR A 123 -0.90 -2.64 20.51
N GLN A 124 -1.68 -3.09 19.52
CA GLN A 124 -3.05 -3.57 19.76
C GLN A 124 -3.09 -4.76 20.72
N VAL A 125 -2.26 -5.77 20.46
CA VAL A 125 -2.28 -7.08 21.15
C VAL A 125 -1.48 -7.07 22.43
N ILE A 126 -0.21 -6.68 22.34
CA ILE A 126 0.76 -6.92 23.41
C ILE A 126 0.74 -5.76 24.40
N ASN A 127 0.68 -4.53 23.89
CA ASN A 127 0.90 -3.35 24.72
C ASN A 127 -0.41 -2.83 25.32
N ALA A 128 -1.43 -2.60 24.50
CA ALA A 128 -2.65 -1.91 24.93
C ALA A 128 -3.87 -2.83 25.14
N GLN A 129 -3.83 -4.08 24.64
CA GLN A 129 -4.95 -5.04 24.70
C GLN A 129 -6.28 -4.40 24.29
N THR A 130 -6.28 -3.77 23.12
CA THR A 130 -7.40 -2.96 22.67
C THR A 130 -8.63 -3.79 22.33
N ASP A 131 -9.77 -3.13 22.16
CA ASP A 131 -11.02 -3.79 21.71
C ASP A 131 -10.84 -4.52 20.38
N LEU A 132 -9.92 -4.08 19.51
CA LEU A 132 -9.58 -4.78 18.27
C LEU A 132 -8.86 -6.11 18.55
N ALA A 133 -7.87 -6.10 19.45
CA ALA A 133 -7.18 -7.33 19.85
C ALA A 133 -8.15 -8.35 20.48
N LEU A 134 -9.05 -7.88 21.36
CA LEU A 134 -10.10 -8.70 21.94
C LEU A 134 -11.08 -9.25 20.89
N ARG A 135 -11.55 -8.39 19.96
CA ARG A 135 -12.49 -8.78 18.91
C ARG A 135 -11.93 -9.85 17.99
N TYR A 136 -10.66 -9.77 17.66
CA TYR A 136 -9.98 -10.68 16.72
C TYR A 136 -9.11 -11.74 17.41
N ASN A 137 -9.21 -11.87 18.74
CA ASN A 137 -8.48 -12.85 19.55
C ASN A 137 -6.97 -12.87 19.22
N ASP A 138 -6.37 -11.69 19.10
CA ASP A 138 -4.94 -11.48 18.83
C ASP A 138 -4.43 -11.99 17.46
N ILE A 139 -5.29 -12.52 16.60
CA ILE A 139 -4.91 -13.03 15.27
C ILE A 139 -5.09 -11.92 14.24
N SER A 140 -3.98 -11.29 13.83
CA SER A 140 -3.95 -10.21 12.83
C SER A 140 -5.11 -9.20 13.00
N PRO A 141 -5.24 -8.51 14.16
CA PRO A 141 -6.40 -7.68 14.43
C PRO A 141 -6.64 -6.57 13.39
N LEU A 142 -5.58 -5.88 12.97
CA LEU A 142 -5.67 -4.81 11.99
C LEU A 142 -6.09 -5.33 10.62
N GLU A 143 -5.44 -6.37 10.11
CA GLU A 143 -5.74 -6.91 8.78
C GLU A 143 -7.17 -7.48 8.71
N ASN A 144 -7.64 -8.10 9.79
CA ASN A 144 -9.05 -8.54 9.89
C ASN A 144 -10.02 -7.35 10.00
N HIS A 145 -9.64 -6.27 10.68
CA HIS A 145 -10.43 -5.05 10.78
C HIS A 145 -10.57 -4.37 9.41
N HIS A 146 -9.46 -4.14 8.70
CA HIS A 146 -9.45 -3.55 7.35
C HIS A 146 -10.37 -4.34 6.41
N CYS A 147 -10.24 -5.67 6.43
CA CYS A 147 -11.08 -6.58 5.65
C CYS A 147 -12.57 -6.47 6.04
N ALA A 148 -12.89 -6.42 7.33
CA ALA A 148 -14.27 -6.27 7.80
C ALA A 148 -14.89 -4.92 7.38
N VAL A 149 -14.12 -3.82 7.45
CA VAL A 149 -14.55 -2.50 6.97
C VAL A 149 -14.79 -2.54 5.45
N ALA A 150 -13.86 -3.13 4.68
CA ALA A 150 -13.99 -3.27 3.22
C ALA A 150 -15.28 -3.99 2.83
N PHE A 151 -15.56 -5.16 3.42
CA PHE A 151 -16.79 -5.90 3.16
C PHE A 151 -18.04 -5.18 3.68
N GLY A 152 -17.92 -4.41 4.77
CA GLY A 152 -18.97 -3.53 5.27
C GLY A 152 -19.36 -2.45 4.24
N ILE A 153 -18.37 -1.80 3.62
CA ILE A 153 -18.59 -0.83 2.53
C ILE A 153 -19.25 -1.54 1.34
N LEU A 154 -18.70 -2.66 0.88
CA LEU A 154 -19.24 -3.42 -0.26
C LEU A 154 -20.69 -3.88 -0.04
N ALA A 155 -21.06 -4.24 1.19
CA ALA A 155 -22.42 -4.65 1.53
C ALA A 155 -23.45 -3.51 1.32
N LYS A 156 -23.07 -2.25 1.56
CA LYS A 156 -23.95 -1.08 1.30
C LYS A 156 -24.33 -0.98 -0.18
N PHE A 157 -23.41 -1.31 -1.08
CA PHE A 157 -23.62 -1.25 -2.52
C PHE A 157 -24.43 -2.45 -3.04
N GLN A 158 -24.33 -3.62 -2.39
CA GLN A 158 -25.20 -4.76 -2.71
C GLN A 158 -26.67 -4.51 -2.37
N THR A 159 -26.96 -3.76 -1.30
CA THR A 159 -28.35 -3.46 -0.91
C THR A 159 -29.00 -2.39 -1.78
N SER A 160 -28.21 -1.47 -2.36
CA SER A 160 -28.69 -0.38 -3.21
C SER A 160 -28.86 -0.81 -4.68
N SER A 161 -28.05 -1.76 -5.16
CA SER A 161 -28.18 -2.33 -6.50
C SER A 161 -28.99 -3.64 -6.45
N SER A 162 -30.27 -3.56 -6.82
CA SER A 162 -31.19 -4.70 -7.03
C SER A 162 -30.72 -5.75 -8.05
N SER A 163 -29.50 -5.64 -8.59
CA SER A 163 -29.03 -6.33 -9.79
C SER A 163 -27.74 -7.12 -9.61
N VAL A 164 -27.07 -7.11 -8.44
CA VAL A 164 -25.97 -8.06 -8.19
C VAL A 164 -26.59 -9.41 -7.90
N LYS A 165 -26.90 -10.16 -8.97
CA LYS A 165 -27.27 -11.57 -8.86
C LYS A 165 -26.20 -12.26 -8.03
N ARG A 166 -26.61 -12.80 -6.88
CA ARG A 166 -25.77 -13.62 -6.01
C ARG A 166 -25.24 -14.78 -6.86
N SER A 167 -24.04 -14.64 -7.40
CA SER A 167 -23.38 -15.74 -8.09
C SER A 167 -23.04 -16.77 -7.02
N THR A 168 -23.86 -17.82 -6.93
CA THR A 168 -23.65 -18.96 -6.04
C THR A 168 -22.47 -19.82 -6.45
N ASN A 169 -21.82 -19.48 -7.57
CA ASN A 169 -20.53 -20.02 -7.92
C ASN A 169 -19.49 -19.21 -7.15
N VAL A 170 -19.12 -19.71 -5.97
CA VAL A 170 -17.81 -19.44 -5.39
C VAL A 170 -16.83 -19.85 -6.48
N LEU A 171 -16.36 -18.88 -7.27
CA LEU A 171 -15.42 -19.14 -8.35
C LEU A 171 -14.23 -19.84 -7.68
N PRO A 172 -13.77 -20.99 -8.21
CA PRO A 172 -12.55 -21.58 -7.70
C PRO A 172 -11.47 -20.52 -7.95
N LEU A 173 -11.07 -19.80 -6.90
CA LEU A 173 -9.86 -18.99 -6.96
C LEU A 173 -8.79 -19.93 -7.50
N THR A 174 -8.34 -19.61 -8.70
CA THR A 174 -7.49 -20.45 -9.53
C THR A 174 -6.27 -20.91 -8.72
N GLY A 175 -5.77 -22.12 -9.03
CA GLY A 175 -5.01 -23.00 -8.12
C GLY A 175 -3.92 -22.33 -7.28
N THR A 176 -3.54 -22.96 -6.15
CA THR A 176 -2.69 -22.45 -5.05
C THR A 176 -1.57 -21.48 -5.46
N LEU A 177 -0.89 -21.71 -6.58
CA LEU A 177 0.15 -20.83 -7.13
C LEU A 177 -0.35 -19.45 -7.55
N CYS A 178 -1.51 -19.35 -8.21
CA CYS A 178 -2.12 -18.08 -8.62
C CYS A 178 -2.48 -17.24 -7.39
N LEU A 179 -3.11 -17.85 -6.38
CA LEU A 179 -3.40 -17.17 -5.12
C LEU A 179 -2.13 -16.69 -4.40
N GLN A 180 -1.07 -17.50 -4.38
CA GLN A 180 0.23 -17.10 -3.82
C GLN A 180 0.83 -15.92 -4.58
N LEU A 181 0.77 -15.94 -5.91
CA LEU A 181 1.23 -14.84 -6.74
C LEU A 181 0.47 -13.55 -6.41
N MET A 182 -0.87 -13.59 -6.37
CA MET A 182 -1.70 -12.43 -6.04
C MET A 182 -1.31 -11.82 -4.67
N LYS A 183 -1.11 -12.67 -3.65
CA LYS A 183 -0.64 -12.23 -2.32
C LYS A 183 0.74 -11.57 -2.36
N ILE A 184 1.67 -12.15 -3.12
CA ILE A 184 3.01 -11.58 -3.32
C ILE A 184 2.90 -10.22 -4.00
N MET A 185 2.08 -10.09 -5.04
CA MET A 185 1.89 -8.82 -5.76
C MET A 185 1.34 -7.74 -4.84
N VAL A 186 0.32 -8.03 -4.01
CA VAL A 186 -0.22 -7.07 -3.04
C VAL A 186 0.87 -6.66 -2.06
N LYS A 187 1.61 -7.63 -1.51
CA LYS A 187 2.67 -7.34 -0.55
C LYS A 187 3.82 -6.54 -1.15
N VAL A 188 4.18 -6.80 -2.40
CA VAL A 188 5.20 -6.02 -3.13
C VAL A 188 4.73 -4.60 -3.33
N SER A 189 3.47 -4.39 -3.73
CA SER A 189 2.89 -3.07 -3.92
C SER A 189 2.82 -2.25 -2.63
N ASP A 190 2.43 -2.88 -1.54
CA ASP A 190 2.33 -2.31 -0.19
C ASP A 190 3.68 -1.69 0.26
N ILE A 191 4.75 -2.47 0.22
CA ILE A 191 6.08 -2.03 0.69
C ILE A 191 6.96 -1.44 -0.43
N SER A 192 6.36 -0.93 -1.50
CA SER A 192 7.07 -0.53 -2.73
C SER A 192 7.70 0.87 -2.72
N ASN A 193 7.58 1.65 -1.64
CA ASN A 193 8.00 3.05 -1.64
C ASN A 193 9.46 3.24 -2.10
N GLU A 194 10.39 2.41 -1.61
CA GLU A 194 11.82 2.47 -1.98
C GLU A 194 12.14 2.01 -3.40
N ALA A 195 11.15 1.54 -4.15
CA ALA A 195 11.28 1.28 -5.58
C ALA A 195 10.94 2.50 -6.44
N ARG A 196 10.36 3.55 -5.83
CA ARG A 196 10.07 4.82 -6.49
C ARG A 196 11.32 5.70 -6.53
N PRO A 197 11.37 6.74 -7.38
CA PRO A 197 12.44 7.74 -7.35
C PRO A 197 12.62 8.32 -5.94
N MET A 198 13.87 8.58 -5.55
CA MET A 198 14.20 9.06 -4.19
C MET A 198 13.39 10.28 -3.74
N ALA A 199 13.14 11.23 -4.66
CA ALA A 199 12.34 12.42 -4.37
C ALA A 199 10.88 12.10 -3.97
N VAL A 200 10.37 10.94 -4.40
CA VAL A 200 9.03 10.43 -4.08
C VAL A 200 9.07 9.52 -2.85
N ALA A 201 10.10 8.68 -2.74
CA ALA A 201 10.25 7.68 -1.68
C ALA A 201 10.65 8.29 -0.32
N GLU A 202 11.56 9.27 -0.33
CA GLU A 202 12.14 9.80 0.91
C GLU A 202 11.12 10.48 1.84
N PRO A 203 10.14 11.28 1.35
CA PRO A 203 9.11 11.86 2.21
C PRO A 203 8.22 10.80 2.88
N TRP A 204 8.00 9.65 2.24
CA TRP A 204 7.24 8.54 2.83
C TRP A 204 7.93 7.94 4.05
N LEU A 205 9.27 7.91 4.03
CA LEU A 205 10.04 7.43 5.16
C LEU A 205 9.91 8.36 6.37
N ASP A 206 9.90 9.68 6.14
CA ASP A 206 9.68 10.64 7.22
C ASP A 206 8.28 10.48 7.83
N CYS A 207 7.27 10.24 6.99
CA CYS A 207 5.91 9.91 7.42
C CYS A 207 5.86 8.62 8.26
N LEU A 208 6.54 7.56 7.80
CA LEU A 208 6.61 6.27 8.50
C LEU A 208 7.27 6.40 9.87
N LEU A 209 8.42 7.06 9.93
CA LEU A 209 9.15 7.28 11.19
C LEU A 209 8.33 8.14 12.14
N GLN A 210 7.62 9.16 11.64
CA GLN A 210 6.72 9.96 12.47
C GLN A 210 5.63 9.10 13.11
N GLU A 211 5.04 8.16 12.38
CA GLU A 211 4.04 7.25 12.94
C GLU A 211 4.65 6.27 13.96
N PHE A 212 5.81 5.70 13.67
CA PHE A 212 6.55 4.84 14.60
C PHE A 212 6.91 5.57 15.90
N PHE A 213 7.37 6.82 15.80
CA PHE A 213 7.73 7.63 16.95
C PHE A 213 6.49 8.04 17.76
N ASN A 214 5.37 8.35 17.11
CA ASN A 214 4.11 8.61 17.81
C ASN A 214 3.66 7.39 18.62
N GLN A 215 3.80 6.19 18.06
CA GLN A 215 3.52 4.95 18.77
C GLN A 215 4.46 4.76 19.96
N SER A 216 5.77 4.83 19.77
CA SER A 216 6.73 4.58 20.84
C SER A 216 6.67 5.61 21.97
N ASP A 217 6.42 6.88 21.64
CA ASP A 217 6.18 7.94 22.65
C ASP A 217 4.90 7.65 23.46
N THR A 218 3.84 7.18 22.80
CA THR A 218 2.62 6.74 23.48
C THR A 218 2.86 5.53 24.38
N GLU A 219 3.65 4.55 23.93
CA GLU A 219 4.05 3.38 24.72
C GLU A 219 4.82 3.81 25.98
N LYS A 220 5.82 4.70 25.83
CA LYS A 220 6.58 5.28 26.95
C LYS A 220 5.67 5.98 27.97
N LEU A 221 4.76 6.84 27.49
CA LEU A 221 3.84 7.59 28.34
C LEU A 221 2.89 6.67 29.14
N LYS A 222 2.46 5.56 28.53
CA LYS A 222 1.57 4.58 29.17
C LYS A 222 2.32 3.53 30.01
N GLY A 223 3.66 3.58 30.07
CA GLY A 223 4.47 2.58 30.76
C GLY A 223 4.43 1.20 30.10
N LEU A 224 4.18 1.14 28.78
CA LEU A 224 4.11 -0.08 27.99
C LEU A 224 5.47 -0.45 27.40
N PRO A 225 5.70 -1.73 27.04
CA PRO A 225 6.91 -2.13 26.34
C PRO A 225 7.06 -1.38 25.01
N VAL A 226 8.22 -0.73 24.82
CA VAL A 226 8.51 0.02 23.60
C VAL A 226 9.10 -0.88 22.54
N THR A 227 8.56 -0.81 21.32
CA THR A 227 9.11 -1.56 20.19
C THR A 227 10.48 -1.01 19.78
N PRO A 228 11.60 -1.78 19.83
CA PRO A 228 12.94 -1.22 19.70
C PRO A 228 13.23 -0.48 18.39
N PHE A 229 12.68 -0.96 17.27
CA PHE A 229 12.87 -0.33 15.95
C PHE A 229 11.90 0.85 15.68
N MET A 230 11.07 1.20 16.67
CA MET A 230 10.20 2.39 16.64
C MET A 230 10.67 3.45 17.63
N ASP A 231 11.72 3.17 18.39
CA ASP A 231 12.20 4.06 19.44
C ASP A 231 13.03 5.20 18.83
N ARG A 232 12.54 6.43 18.96
CA ARG A 232 13.19 7.63 18.41
C ARG A 232 14.60 7.87 18.93
N ASP A 233 14.93 7.32 20.10
CA ASP A 233 16.24 7.47 20.72
C ASP A 233 17.27 6.46 20.17
N LYS A 234 16.82 5.47 19.40
CA LYS A 234 17.66 4.35 18.92
C LYS A 234 17.68 4.19 17.40
N VAL A 235 16.72 4.78 16.71
CA VAL A 235 16.51 4.57 15.28
C VAL A 235 16.91 5.81 14.51
N SER A 236 17.80 5.61 13.53
CA SER A 236 18.12 6.62 12.53
C SER A 236 17.47 6.27 11.20
N LYS A 237 17.16 7.30 10.40
CA LYS A 237 16.62 7.15 9.05
C LYS A 237 17.44 6.17 8.19
N PRO A 238 18.79 6.27 8.14
CA PRO A 238 19.60 5.34 7.34
C PRO A 238 19.55 3.90 7.86
N SER A 239 19.69 3.69 9.19
CA SER A 239 19.72 2.34 9.77
C SER A 239 18.38 1.61 9.67
N SER A 240 17.26 2.33 9.73
CA SER A 240 15.93 1.76 9.48
C SER A 240 15.86 1.19 8.06
N GLN A 241 16.25 1.99 7.06
CA GLN A 241 16.11 1.60 5.66
C GLN A 241 17.12 0.59 5.19
N THR A 242 18.40 0.69 5.59
CA THR A 242 19.40 -0.32 5.21
C THR A 242 18.96 -1.71 5.64
N ASN A 243 18.48 -1.86 6.88
CA ASN A 243 17.95 -3.14 7.38
C ASN A 243 16.69 -3.58 6.63
N PHE A 244 15.70 -2.69 6.46
CA PHE A 244 14.47 -3.04 5.78
C PHE A 244 14.69 -3.45 4.32
N ILE A 245 15.47 -2.67 3.57
CA ILE A 245 15.78 -2.95 2.17
C ILE A 245 16.56 -4.26 2.06
N GLN A 246 17.59 -4.46 2.88
CA GLN A 246 18.47 -5.63 2.80
C GLN A 246 17.77 -6.94 3.16
N PHE A 247 16.95 -6.93 4.21
CA PHE A 247 16.38 -8.16 4.76
C PHE A 247 14.92 -8.42 4.34
N VAL A 248 14.21 -7.40 3.82
CA VAL A 248 12.80 -7.54 3.41
C VAL A 248 12.64 -7.30 1.91
N LEU A 249 13.02 -6.13 1.40
CA LEU A 249 12.73 -5.76 0.00
C LEU A 249 13.56 -6.56 -0.99
N LEU A 250 14.88 -6.60 -0.84
CA LEU A 250 15.77 -7.27 -1.80
C LEU A 250 15.45 -8.76 -1.96
N PRO A 251 15.26 -9.56 -0.89
CA PRO A 251 14.88 -10.96 -1.06
C PRO A 251 13.55 -11.12 -1.81
N LEU A 252 12.54 -10.34 -1.45
CA LEU A 252 11.21 -10.42 -2.06
C LEU A 252 11.24 -10.02 -3.53
N PHE A 253 11.90 -8.91 -3.86
CA PHE A 253 11.92 -8.34 -5.21
C PHE A 253 12.82 -9.17 -6.12
N THR A 254 13.90 -9.76 -5.59
CA THR A 254 14.76 -10.68 -6.33
C THR A 254 14.02 -11.96 -6.71
N GLU A 255 13.21 -12.54 -5.82
CA GLU A 255 12.39 -13.71 -6.20
C GLU A 255 11.30 -13.32 -7.22
N LEU A 256 10.72 -12.13 -7.10
CA LEU A 256 9.74 -11.64 -8.05
C LEU A 256 10.35 -11.42 -9.45
N THR A 257 11.56 -10.86 -9.56
CA THR A 257 12.21 -10.62 -10.85
C THR A 257 12.64 -11.92 -11.55
N LYS A 258 12.84 -13.02 -10.82
CA LYS A 258 12.99 -14.35 -11.45
C LYS A 258 11.73 -14.78 -12.19
N LEU A 259 10.55 -14.41 -11.70
CA LEU A 259 9.27 -14.68 -12.36
C LEU A 259 8.97 -13.66 -13.47
N PHE A 260 9.33 -12.39 -13.25
CA PHE A 260 9.13 -11.29 -14.19
C PHE A 260 10.42 -10.50 -14.39
N PRO A 261 11.31 -10.94 -15.30
CA PRO A 261 12.59 -10.26 -15.53
C PRO A 261 12.46 -8.81 -15.96
N CYS A 262 11.33 -8.43 -16.58
CA CYS A 262 11.05 -7.03 -16.94
C CYS A 262 11.05 -6.09 -15.73
N LEU A 263 10.80 -6.58 -14.52
CA LEU A 263 10.74 -5.76 -13.31
C LEU A 263 12.13 -5.35 -12.80
N GLU A 264 13.21 -5.98 -13.24
CA GLU A 264 14.55 -5.71 -12.69
C GLU A 264 14.92 -4.23 -12.77
N GLN A 265 14.74 -3.61 -13.94
CA GLN A 265 15.05 -2.19 -14.15
C GLN A 265 14.06 -1.24 -13.48
N HIS A 266 12.84 -1.71 -13.19
CA HIS A 266 11.74 -0.85 -12.74
C HIS A 266 11.54 -0.85 -11.23
N ILE A 267 11.93 -1.92 -10.53
CA ILE A 267 11.78 -2.01 -9.07
C ILE A 267 13.04 -2.50 -8.35
N LEU A 268 13.83 -3.42 -8.93
CA LEU A 268 14.96 -4.01 -8.22
C LEU A 268 16.20 -3.12 -8.24
N GLU A 269 16.55 -2.55 -9.39
CA GLU A 269 17.63 -1.58 -9.52
C GLU A 269 17.39 -0.31 -8.69
N PRO A 270 16.19 0.32 -8.71
CA PRO A 270 15.89 1.43 -7.79
C PRO A 270 16.11 1.08 -6.31
N VAL A 271 15.65 -0.10 -5.86
CA VAL A 271 15.83 -0.56 -4.48
C VAL A 271 17.32 -0.79 -4.15
N ARG A 272 18.12 -1.31 -5.10
CA ARG A 272 19.59 -1.41 -4.95
C ARG A 272 20.22 -0.03 -4.80
N GLY A 273 19.79 0.94 -5.61
CA GLY A 273 20.25 2.34 -5.51
C GLY A 273 19.87 2.99 -4.18
N ALA A 274 18.65 2.77 -3.68
CA ALA A 274 18.22 3.24 -2.38
C ALA A 274 19.07 2.63 -1.24
N LEU A 275 19.40 1.34 -1.31
CA LEU A 275 20.29 0.69 -0.34
C LEU A 275 21.68 1.33 -0.32
N GLU A 276 22.26 1.58 -1.48
CA GLU A 276 23.57 2.25 -1.60
C GLU A 276 23.51 3.66 -1.00
N TYR A 277 22.47 4.42 -1.32
CA TYR A 277 22.24 5.77 -0.79
C TYR A 277 22.19 5.77 0.75
N TYR A 278 21.33 4.95 1.36
CA TYR A 278 21.22 4.91 2.83
C TYR A 278 22.47 4.31 3.49
N SER A 279 23.16 3.36 2.85
CA SER A 279 24.43 2.82 3.37
C SER A 279 25.52 3.89 3.41
N ASN A 280 25.58 4.76 2.40
CA ASN A 280 26.52 5.88 2.35
C ASN A 280 26.18 6.93 3.40
N LEU A 281 24.89 7.25 3.60
CA LEU A 281 24.45 8.13 4.69
C LEU A 281 24.84 7.58 6.06
N GLU A 282 24.58 6.28 6.31
CA GLU A 282 24.90 5.64 7.59
C GLU A 282 26.41 5.69 7.89
N ARG A 283 27.24 5.50 6.86
CA ARG A 283 28.70 5.64 6.99
C ARG A 283 29.11 7.06 7.31
N ALA A 284 28.56 8.05 6.61
CA ALA A 284 28.87 9.46 6.85
C ALA A 284 28.51 9.89 8.28
N THR A 285 27.34 9.48 8.79
CA THR A 285 26.94 9.76 10.18
C THR A 285 27.91 9.14 11.20
N LYS A 286 28.38 7.91 10.96
CA LYS A 286 29.35 7.26 11.85
C LYS A 286 30.73 7.94 11.81
N GLU A 287 31.17 8.41 10.64
CA GLU A 287 32.43 9.15 10.48
C GLU A 287 32.39 10.52 11.20
N GLU A 288 31.25 11.22 11.15
CA GLU A 288 31.02 12.46 11.91
C GLU A 288 31.03 12.23 13.43
N GLU A 289 30.37 11.18 13.93
CA GLU A 289 30.40 10.86 15.37
C GLU A 289 31.79 10.51 15.90
N VAL A 290 32.64 9.90 15.06
CA VAL A 290 34.04 9.56 15.42
C VAL A 290 34.93 10.80 15.43
N THR A 291 34.70 11.76 14.55
CA THR A 291 35.47 13.01 14.47
C THR A 291 35.09 14.04 15.54
N VAL A 292 33.90 13.94 16.11
CA VAL A 292 33.38 14.86 17.16
C VAL A 292 33.69 14.36 18.59
N LYS A 293 34.12 13.11 18.79
CA LYS A 293 34.52 12.60 20.12
C LYS A 293 35.98 12.99 20.44
N PRO A 294 36.24 13.78 21.50
CA PRO A 294 37.59 14.20 21.90
C PRO A 294 38.43 13.06 22.49
#